data_AF-A0A2D8UI98-F1
#
_entry.id   AF-A0A2D8UI98-F1
#
_cell.length_a   1.000
_cell.length_b   1.000
_cell.length_c   1.000
_cell.angle_alpha   90.00
_cell.angle_beta   90.00
_cell.angle_gamma   90.00
#
_symmetry.space_group_name_H-M   'P 1'
#
loop_
_entity.id
_entity.type
_entity.pdbx_description
1 polymer ?
#
loop_
_entity_poly.entity_id
_entity_poly.type
_entity_poly.pdbx_seq_one_letter_code
_entity_poly.pdbx_strand_id
1 'polypeptide(L)' 'LFMCSFNACRYNKACREIYERIVAKGKSKKLTLIAVCNKLLKQAFAIAKSGLFYDDSHRSNLVKN' A
#
# COMPACT_ATOMS: atom_id res chain seq x y z
N LEU A 1 -9.81 -0.47 -9.05
CA LEU A 1 -8.78 -0.16 -8.03
C LEU A 1 -8.54 1.34 -7.78
N PHE A 2 -8.59 2.22 -8.79
CA PHE A 2 -8.35 3.66 -8.58
C PHE A 2 -9.29 4.32 -7.56
N MET A 3 -10.57 3.90 -7.51
CA MET A 3 -11.50 4.36 -6.47
C MET A 3 -11.18 3.78 -5.08
N CYS A 4 -10.62 2.56 -5.03
CA CYS A 4 -10.24 1.88 -3.79
C CYS A 4 -9.05 2.58 -3.11
N SER A 5 -8.11 3.15 -3.89
CA SER A 5 -6.96 3.86 -3.34
C SER A 5 -7.34 5.15 -2.61
N PHE A 6 -8.45 5.80 -2.95
CA PHE A 6 -8.95 6.95 -2.18
C PHE A 6 -9.39 6.55 -0.78
N ASN A 7 -10.18 5.48 -0.64
CA ASN A 7 -10.58 4.96 0.67
C ASN A 7 -9.38 4.45 1.45
N ALA A 8 -8.46 3.73 0.80
CA ALA A 8 -7.25 3.25 1.44
C ALA A 8 -6.37 4.39 1.98
N CYS A 9 -6.27 5.52 1.27
CA CYS A 9 -5.55 6.70 1.78
C CYS A 9 -6.20 7.34 3.01
N ARG A 10 -7.50 7.12 3.25
CA ARG A 10 -8.20 7.67 4.42
C ARG A 10 -8.09 6.76 5.64
N TYR A 11 -8.26 5.46 5.45
CA TYR A 11 -8.38 4.51 6.56
C TYR A 11 -7.09 3.72 6.84
N ASN A 12 -6.23 3.52 5.84
CA ASN A 12 -4.98 2.79 6.01
C ASN A 12 -3.81 3.77 6.15
N LYS A 13 -3.27 3.87 7.39
CA LYS A 13 -2.14 4.76 7.72
C LYS A 13 -0.95 4.54 6.79
N ALA A 14 -0.60 3.29 6.51
CA ALA A 14 0.53 2.96 5.66
C ALA A 14 0.32 3.29 4.17
N CYS A 15 -0.92 3.42 3.70
CA CYS A 15 -1.25 3.91 2.36
C CYS A 15 -1.20 5.43 2.31
N ARG A 16 -1.68 6.11 3.35
CA ARG A 16 -1.60 7.57 3.51
C ARG A 16 -0.15 8.06 3.52
N GLU A 17 0.71 7.43 4.30
CA GLU A 17 2.14 7.79 4.38
C GLU A 17 2.88 7.61 3.05
N ILE A 18 2.48 6.64 2.22
CA ILE A 18 3.04 6.47 0.88
C ILE A 18 2.55 7.58 -0.03
N TYR A 19 1.25 7.90 0.04
CA TYR A 19 0.67 8.96 -0.76
C TYR A 19 1.35 10.31 -0.46
N GLU A 20 1.39 10.70 0.80
CA GLU A 20 1.97 11.97 1.25
C GLU A 20 3.45 12.08 0.89
N ARG A 21 4.23 11.00 1.09
CA ARG A 21 5.66 10.97 0.73
C ARG A 21 5.92 11.13 -0.77
N ILE A 22 5.11 10.52 -1.63
CA ILE A 22 5.28 10.63 -3.09
C ILE A 22 4.81 12.00 -3.59
N VAL A 23 3.73 12.55 -3.02
CA VAL A 23 3.27 13.91 -3.31
C VAL A 23 4.28 14.95 -2.85
N ALA A 24 4.89 14.78 -1.67
CA ALA A 24 5.95 15.66 -1.17
C ALA A 24 7.19 15.68 -2.10
N LYS A 25 7.38 14.65 -2.92
CA LYS A 25 8.41 14.60 -3.97
C LYS A 25 7.98 15.30 -5.28
N GLY A 26 6.86 16.02 -5.28
CA GLY A 26 6.35 16.76 -6.44
C GLY A 26 5.74 15.89 -7.54
N LYS A 27 5.38 14.63 -7.26
CA LYS A 27 4.77 13.74 -8.26
C LYS A 27 3.26 14.00 -8.40
N SER A 28 2.72 13.68 -9.57
CA SER A 28 1.29 13.84 -9.83
C SER A 28 0.43 12.95 -8.93
N LYS A 29 -0.74 13.46 -8.54
CA LYS A 29 -1.70 12.72 -7.69
C LYS A 29 -2.14 11.40 -8.32
N LYS A 30 -2.29 11.37 -9.66
CA LYS A 30 -2.64 10.16 -10.42
C LYS A 30 -1.58 9.07 -10.28
N LEU A 31 -0.30 9.42 -10.47
CA LEU A 31 0.82 8.48 -10.31
C LEU A 31 0.89 7.96 -8.87
N THR A 32 0.67 8.85 -7.90
CA THR A 32 0.67 8.49 -6.49
C THR A 32 -0.43 7.48 -6.15
N LEU A 33 -1.64 7.68 -6.65
CA LEU A 33 -2.75 6.74 -6.44
C LEU A 33 -2.48 5.38 -7.07
N ILE A 34 -1.78 5.33 -8.23
CA ILE A 34 -1.33 4.07 -8.84
C ILE A 34 -0.32 3.35 -7.92
N ALA A 35 0.60 4.08 -7.28
CA ALA A 35 1.53 3.50 -6.32
C ALA A 35 0.80 2.88 -5.09
N VAL A 36 -0.23 3.55 -4.58
CA VAL A 36 -1.09 3.03 -3.50
C VAL A 36 -1.84 1.77 -3.96
N CYS A 37 -2.42 1.78 -5.18
CA CYS A 37 -3.05 0.60 -5.76
C CYS A 37 -2.09 -0.60 -5.82
N ASN A 38 -0.87 -0.38 -6.30
CA ASN A 38 0.14 -1.44 -6.41
C ASN A 38 0.54 -2.02 -5.05
N LYS A 39 0.54 -1.21 -3.99
CA LYS A 39 0.74 -1.72 -2.62
C LYS A 39 -0.39 -2.67 -2.21
N LEU A 40 -1.64 -2.29 -2.40
CA LEU A 40 -2.81 -3.11 -2.03
C LEU A 40 -2.81 -4.44 -2.80
N LEU A 41 -2.50 -4.41 -4.10
CA LEU A 41 -2.38 -5.63 -4.90
C LEU A 41 -1.32 -6.57 -4.36
N LYS A 42 -0.12 -6.05 -4.06
CA LYS A 42 0.96 -6.87 -3.48
C LYS A 42 0.56 -7.48 -2.13
N GLN A 43 -0.18 -6.73 -1.29
CA GLN A 43 -0.69 -7.27 -0.03
C GLN A 43 -1.72 -8.38 -0.27
N ALA A 44 -2.67 -8.19 -1.18
CA ALA A 44 -3.66 -9.21 -1.52
C ALA A 44 -3.01 -10.49 -2.03
N PHE A 45 -2.03 -10.38 -2.93
CA PHE A 45 -1.28 -11.55 -3.42
C PHE A 45 -0.44 -12.22 -2.34
N ALA A 46 0.17 -11.45 -1.42
CA ALA A 46 0.94 -12.00 -0.31
C ALA A 46 0.05 -12.81 0.66
N ILE A 47 -1.14 -12.29 0.98
CA ILE A 47 -2.14 -12.98 1.81
C ILE A 47 -2.57 -14.28 1.12
N ALA A 48 -2.97 -14.19 -0.16
CA ALA A 48 -3.41 -15.35 -0.93
C ALA A 48 -2.32 -16.45 -1.03
N LYS A 49 -1.04 -16.05 -1.14
CA LYS A 49 0.07 -16.99 -1.23
C LYS A 49 0.49 -17.58 0.11
N SER A 50 0.42 -16.80 1.19
CA SER A 50 0.87 -17.23 2.53
C SER A 50 -0.16 -18.09 3.26
N GLY A 51 -1.45 -17.98 2.91
CA GLY A 51 -2.53 -18.64 3.64
C GLY A 51 -2.79 -18.05 5.04
N LEU A 52 -2.10 -16.96 5.39
CA LEU A 52 -2.27 -16.26 6.66
C LEU A 52 -3.38 -15.20 6.53
N PHE A 53 -4.11 -14.97 7.61
CA PHE A 53 -5.09 -13.89 7.65
C PHE A 53 -4.42 -12.51 7.63
N TYR A 54 -5.18 -11.49 7.19
CA TYR A 54 -4.72 -10.11 7.23
C TYR A 54 -4.48 -9.67 8.67
N ASP A 55 -3.31 -9.07 8.92
CA ASP A 55 -2.94 -8.43 10.18
C ASP A 55 -2.34 -7.05 9.87
N ASP A 56 -2.91 -6.00 10.47
CA ASP A 56 -2.46 -4.61 10.29
C ASP A 56 -1.09 -4.36 10.94
N SER A 57 -0.76 -5.11 11.99
CA SER A 57 0.52 -5.06 12.68
C SER A 57 1.59 -5.93 12.02
N HIS A 58 1.24 -6.66 10.95
CA HIS A 58 2.19 -7.51 10.24
C HIS A 58 3.39 -6.70 9.72
N ARG A 59 4.59 -7.17 10.06
CA ARG A 59 5.85 -6.61 9.58
C ARG A 59 6.62 -7.70 8.84
N SER A 60 6.89 -7.44 7.56
CA SER A 60 7.72 -8.33 6.76
C SER A 60 9.15 -8.34 7.32
N ASN A 61 9.68 -9.53 7.61
CA ASN A 61 11.08 -9.68 7.98
C ASN A 61 11.96 -9.41 6.75
N LEU A 62 12.92 -8.49 6.88
CA LEU A 62 13.89 -8.25 5.83
C LEU A 62 14.82 -9.48 5.76
N VAL A 63 14.75 -10.25 4.68
CA VAL A 63 15.70 -11.36 4.45
C VAL A 63 17.07 -10.72 4.24
N LYS A 64 17.99 -10.95 5.19
CA LYS A 64 19.40 -10.60 5.02
C LYS A 64 20.02 -11.65 4.10
N ASN A 65 20.33 -11.26 2.87
CA ASN A 65 21.21 -12.04 1.98
C ASN A 65 22.67 -11.87 2.40
#